data_AF-A0A5D3DED5-F1
#
_entry.id   AF-A0A5D3DED5-F1
#
_cell.length_a   1.000
_cell.length_b   1.000
_cell.length_c   1.000
_cell.angle_alpha   90.00
_cell.angle_beta   90.00
_cell.angle_gamma   90.00
#
_symmetry.space_group_name_H-M   'P 1'
#
loop_
_entity.id
_entity.type
_entity.pdbx_description
1 polymer ?
#
loop_
_entity_poly.entity_id
_entity_poly.type
_entity_poly.pdbx_seq_one_letter_code
_entity_poly.pdbx_strand_id
1 'polypeptide(L)'
;MIDDRFMEAQSHETQKIAHEIINEGMRLDDQFQVAVIIDKLPPLWKDFKNTLRHKTQEFSLENLIMRLRIEKEARKHDQKEEVNVIPRKKTIVVLKLDLKLKENKMKHGSNKENNF
;
A
#
# COMPACT_ATOMS: atom_id res chain seq x y z
N MET A 1 -31.47 -18.36 -3.87
CA MET A 1 -30.82 -18.27 -5.20
C MET A 1 -31.22 -16.92 -5.76
N ILE A 2 -30.27 -16.01 -5.98
CA ILE A 2 -30.56 -14.73 -6.62
C ILE A 2 -30.75 -15.04 -8.11
N ASP A 3 -31.83 -14.55 -8.70
CA ASP A 3 -32.18 -14.83 -10.09
C ASP A 3 -31.18 -14.13 -11.03
N ASP A 4 -30.51 -14.87 -11.91
CA ASP A 4 -29.48 -14.33 -12.82
C ASP A 4 -30.06 -13.22 -13.72
N ARG A 5 -31.36 -13.31 -14.05
CA ARG A 5 -32.07 -12.26 -14.81
C ARG A 5 -32.14 -10.94 -14.05
N PHE A 6 -32.26 -10.99 -12.72
CA PHE A 6 -32.28 -9.79 -11.87
C PHE A 6 -30.89 -9.14 -11.81
N MET A 7 -29.83 -9.95 -11.74
CA MET A 7 -28.45 -9.46 -11.75
C MET A 7 -28.08 -8.76 -13.07
N GLU A 8 -28.51 -9.32 -14.20
CA GLU A 8 -28.30 -8.72 -15.52
C GLU A 8 -29.02 -7.37 -15.66
N ALA A 9 -30.29 -7.31 -15.26
CA ALA A 9 -31.07 -6.07 -15.28
C ALA A 9 -30.44 -4.96 -14.41
N GLN A 10 -30.00 -5.30 -13.19
CA GLN A 10 -29.33 -4.33 -12.29
C GLN A 10 -28.00 -3.83 -12.86
N SER A 11 -27.22 -4.72 -13.50
CA SER A 11 -25.98 -4.33 -14.18
C SER A 11 -26.26 -3.36 -15.32
N HIS A 12 -27.30 -3.63 -16.11
CA HIS A 12 -27.68 -2.78 -17.23
C HIS A 12 -28.07 -1.37 -16.78
N GLU A 13 -28.91 -1.25 -15.75
CA GLU A 13 -29.30 0.06 -15.20
C GLU A 13 -28.10 0.82 -14.62
N THR A 14 -27.20 0.12 -13.91
CA THR A 14 -25.97 0.74 -13.39
C THR A 14 -25.08 1.26 -14.53
N GLN A 15 -24.95 0.52 -15.64
CA GLN A 15 -24.19 0.94 -16.81
C GLN A 15 -24.80 2.14 -17.52
N LYS A 16 -26.14 2.20 -17.57
CA LYS A 16 -26.86 3.32 -18.17
C LYS A 16 -26.63 4.61 -17.39
N ILE A 17 -26.76 4.57 -16.07
CA ILE A 17 -26.47 5.73 -15.19
C ILE A 17 -25.01 6.18 -15.36
N ALA A 18 -24.06 5.23 -15.39
CA ALA A 18 -22.65 5.57 -15.60
C ALA A 18 -22.40 6.26 -16.97
N HIS A 19 -23.09 5.82 -18.03
CA HIS A 19 -23.00 6.46 -19.35
C HIS A 19 -23.61 7.87 -19.36
N GLU A 20 -24.75 8.07 -18.70
CA GLU A 20 -25.39 9.37 -18.60
C GLU A 20 -24.47 10.38 -17.88
N ILE A 21 -23.86 9.99 -16.76
CA ILE A 21 -22.86 10.82 -16.04
C ILE A 21 -21.70 11.23 -16.95
N ILE A 22 -21.17 10.29 -17.75
CA ILE A 22 -20.06 10.55 -18.68
C ILE A 22 -20.50 11.50 -19.79
N ASN A 23 -21.69 11.29 -20.38
CA ASN A 23 -22.23 12.11 -21.47
C ASN A 23 -22.53 13.55 -21.04
N GLU A 24 -22.97 13.73 -19.79
CA GLU A 24 -23.20 15.05 -19.21
C GLU A 24 -21.89 15.77 -18.82
N GLY A 25 -20.74 15.11 -18.96
CA GLY A 25 -19.43 15.66 -18.61
C GLY A 25 -19.25 15.83 -17.09
N MET A 26 -20.06 15.15 -16.29
CA MET A 26 -19.98 15.20 -14.84
C MET A 26 -18.75 14.42 -14.36
N ARG A 27 -17.91 15.08 -13.55
CA ARG A 27 -16.76 14.43 -12.91
C ARG A 27 -17.26 13.67 -11.68
N LEU A 28 -16.91 12.38 -11.60
CA LEU A 28 -17.16 11.58 -10.41
C LEU A 28 -16.26 12.08 -9.27
N ASP A 29 -16.79 12.05 -8.05
CA ASP A 29 -16.03 12.38 -6.84
C ASP A 29 -14.77 11.50 -6.71
N ASP A 30 -13.66 12.12 -6.31
CA ASP A 30 -12.37 11.45 -6.21
C ASP A 30 -12.42 10.28 -5.21
N GLN A 31 -13.16 10.41 -4.10
CA GLN A 31 -13.28 9.31 -3.15
C GLN A 31 -14.17 8.18 -3.66
N PHE A 32 -15.21 8.50 -4.41
CA PHE A 32 -15.98 7.48 -5.11
C PHE A 32 -15.08 6.68 -6.06
N GLN A 33 -14.25 7.35 -6.87
CA GLN A 33 -13.33 6.69 -7.79
C GLN A 33 -12.29 5.83 -7.05
N VAL A 34 -11.70 6.35 -5.97
CA VAL A 34 -10.75 5.61 -5.11
C VAL A 34 -11.40 4.34 -4.56
N ALA A 35 -12.59 4.44 -3.99
CA ALA A 35 -13.30 3.30 -3.42
C ALA A 35 -13.62 2.23 -4.48
N VAL A 36 -14.13 2.65 -5.65
CA VAL A 36 -14.45 1.73 -6.75
C VAL A 36 -13.19 1.02 -7.25
N ILE A 37 -12.08 1.73 -7.43
CA ILE A 37 -10.81 1.12 -7.89
C ILE A 37 -10.31 0.08 -6.89
N ILE A 38 -10.28 0.41 -5.59
CA ILE A 38 -9.90 -0.53 -4.52
C ILE A 38 -10.79 -1.77 -4.55
N ASP A 39 -12.09 -1.58 -4.77
CA ASP A 39 -13.05 -2.67 -4.79
C ASP A 39 -12.91 -3.59 -6.00
N LYS A 40 -12.53 -3.05 -7.15
CA LYS A 40 -12.29 -3.78 -8.39
C LYS A 40 -10.92 -4.45 -8.48
N LEU A 41 -10.06 -4.34 -7.47
CA LEU A 41 -8.78 -5.06 -7.47
C LEU A 41 -8.96 -6.59 -7.50
N PRO A 42 -8.11 -7.35 -8.22
CA PRO A 42 -8.19 -8.80 -8.30
C PRO A 42 -8.06 -9.50 -6.94
N PRO A 43 -8.58 -10.73 -6.77
CA PRO A 43 -8.44 -11.50 -5.52
C PRO A 43 -6.99 -11.71 -5.07
N LEU A 44 -6.05 -11.82 -6.01
CA LEU A 44 -4.61 -11.92 -5.76
C LEU A 44 -4.02 -10.70 -5.03
N TRP A 45 -4.75 -9.59 -4.97
CA TRP A 45 -4.35 -8.35 -4.31
C TRP A 45 -5.03 -8.16 -2.95
N LYS A 46 -5.65 -9.21 -2.37
CA LYS A 46 -6.48 -9.12 -1.16
C LYS A 46 -5.79 -8.40 0.01
N ASP A 47 -4.56 -8.75 0.33
CA ASP A 47 -3.86 -8.17 1.49
C ASP A 47 -3.51 -6.69 1.25
N PHE A 48 -3.12 -6.36 0.01
CA PHE A 48 -2.91 -4.98 -0.40
C PHE A 48 -4.22 -4.18 -0.39
N LYS A 49 -5.31 -4.76 -0.88
CA LYS A 49 -6.66 -4.17 -0.86
C LYS A 49 -7.10 -3.86 0.58
N ASN A 50 -6.87 -4.76 1.53
CA ASN A 50 -7.16 -4.49 2.95
C ASN A 50 -6.34 -3.31 3.48
N THR A 51 -5.05 -3.25 3.13
CA THR A 51 -4.18 -2.13 3.51
C THR A 51 -4.69 -0.80 2.95
N LEU A 52 -5.17 -0.79 1.70
CA LEU A 52 -5.76 0.40 1.09
C LEU A 52 -7.09 0.81 1.73
N ARG A 53 -7.93 -0.17 2.13
CA ARG A 53 -9.22 0.08 2.80
C ARG A 53 -9.06 0.84 4.12
N HIS A 54 -8.02 0.53 4.89
CA HIS A 54 -7.73 1.24 6.14
C HIS A 54 -7.29 2.69 5.95
N LYS A 55 -6.84 3.07 4.75
CA LYS A 55 -6.33 4.41 4.42
C LYS A 55 -7.14 5.09 3.31
N THR A 56 -8.34 4.60 3.01
CA THR A 56 -9.11 5.03 1.84
C THR A 56 -9.37 6.53 1.83
N GLN A 57 -9.68 7.13 2.99
CA GLN A 57 -9.91 8.58 3.10
C GLN A 57 -8.63 9.44 2.96
N GLU A 58 -7.45 8.84 3.00
CA GLU A 58 -6.16 9.53 2.85
C GLU A 58 -5.68 9.59 1.40
N PHE A 59 -6.39 8.93 0.48
CA PHE A 59 -5.98 8.84 -0.91
C PHE A 59 -6.63 9.92 -1.78
N SER A 60 -5.79 10.70 -2.46
CA SER A 60 -6.17 11.24 -3.78
C SER A 60 -6.11 10.11 -4.81
N LEU A 61 -6.87 10.26 -5.90
CA LEU A 61 -6.86 9.32 -7.01
C LEU A 61 -5.44 9.10 -7.56
N GLU A 62 -4.67 10.18 -7.70
CA GLU A 62 -3.29 10.13 -8.19
C GLU A 62 -2.36 9.32 -7.27
N ASN A 63 -2.45 9.54 -5.96
CA ASN A 63 -1.65 8.80 -4.97
C ASN A 63 -2.00 7.31 -4.98
N LEU A 64 -3.29 6.97 -5.13
CA LEU A 64 -3.72 5.57 -5.30
C LEU A 64 -3.08 4.94 -6.55
N ILE A 65 -3.16 5.62 -7.71
CA ILE A 65 -2.59 5.14 -8.96
C ILE A 65 -1.07 4.90 -8.84
N MET A 66 -0.35 5.81 -8.19
CA MET A 66 1.08 5.65 -7.94
C MET A 66 1.38 4.40 -7.11
N ARG A 67 0.65 4.17 -6.02
CA ARG A 67 0.85 2.98 -5.18
C ARG A 67 0.52 1.68 -5.90
N LEU A 68 -0.52 1.67 -6.73
CA LEU A 68 -0.86 0.52 -7.57
C LEU A 68 0.27 0.16 -8.54
N ARG A 69 0.95 1.16 -9.12
CA ARG A 69 2.10 0.93 -10.01
C ARG A 69 3.29 0.33 -9.26
N ILE A 70 3.64 0.90 -8.11
CA ILE A 70 4.76 0.39 -7.28
C ILE A 70 4.52 -1.07 -6.89
N GLU A 71 3.34 -1.36 -6.36
CA GLU A 71 2.96 -2.70 -5.92
C GLU A 71 2.95 -3.70 -7.07
N LYS A 72 2.46 -3.28 -8.26
CA LYS A 72 2.47 -4.13 -9.46
C LYS A 72 3.89 -4.52 -9.85
N GLU A 73 4.83 -3.59 -9.81
CA GLU A 73 6.23 -3.87 -10.13
C GLU A 73 6.91 -4.72 -9.05
N ALA A 74 6.61 -4.48 -7.76
CA ALA A 74 7.13 -5.32 -6.66
C ALA A 74 6.75 -6.79 -6.84
N ARG A 75 5.48 -7.10 -7.14
CA ARG A 75 5.03 -8.47 -7.41
C ARG A 75 5.71 -9.13 -8.61
N LYS A 76 6.08 -8.36 -9.64
CA LYS A 76 6.83 -8.90 -10.79
C LYS A 76 8.27 -9.27 -10.42
N HIS A 77 8.88 -8.51 -9.51
CA HIS A 77 10.22 -8.81 -9.00
C HIS A 77 10.20 -10.09 -8.16
N ASP A 78 9.23 -10.25 -7.26
CA ASP A 78 9.09 -11.45 -6.43
C ASP A 78 8.93 -12.72 -7.30
N GLN A 79 8.14 -12.65 -8.38
CA GLN A 79 7.98 -13.77 -9.32
C GLN A 79 9.26 -14.14 -10.08
N LYS A 80 10.13 -13.16 -10.37
CA LYS A 80 11.42 -13.42 -11.03
C LYS A 80 12.48 -13.95 -10.07
N GLU A 81 12.39 -13.58 -8.80
CA GLU A 81 13.25 -14.11 -7.74
C GLU A 81 12.83 -15.54 -7.36
N GLU A 82 11.54 -15.89 -7.33
CA GLU A 82 11.10 -17.28 -7.06
C GLU A 82 11.64 -18.31 -8.07
N VAL A 83 11.86 -17.92 -9.34
CA VAL A 83 12.46 -18.81 -10.35
C VAL A 83 13.97 -19.03 -10.12
N ASN A 84 14.62 -18.21 -9.29
CA ASN A 84 16.07 -18.25 -9.03
C ASN A 84 16.46 -18.54 -7.57
N VAL A 85 15.52 -18.85 -6.67
CA VAL A 85 15.84 -19.01 -5.24
C VAL A 85 15.93 -20.50 -4.84
N ILE A 86 17.18 -20.96 -4.75
CA ILE A 86 17.62 -22.05 -3.86
C ILE A 86 16.99 -21.83 -2.46
N PRO A 87 16.46 -22.86 -1.76
CA PRO A 87 15.65 -22.64 -0.56
C PRO A 87 16.47 -21.98 0.57
N ARG A 88 16.29 -20.68 0.79
CA ARG A 88 16.83 -19.98 1.96
C ARG A 88 15.95 -20.26 3.16
N LYS A 89 16.49 -21.06 4.08
CA LYS A 89 15.94 -21.33 5.41
C LYS A 89 15.69 -19.99 6.14
N LYS A 90 14.48 -19.83 6.68
CA LYS A 90 14.07 -18.65 7.48
C LYS A 90 14.84 -18.64 8.80
N THR A 91 15.72 -17.66 9.00
CA THR A 91 16.21 -17.29 10.33
C THR A 91 15.52 -16.00 10.74
N ILE A 92 14.60 -16.11 11.70
CA ILE A 92 14.00 -14.99 12.42
C ILE A 92 15.11 -14.36 13.26
N VAL A 93 15.53 -13.12 12.94
CA VAL A 93 16.34 -12.31 13.85
C VAL A 93 15.63 -11.01 14.11
N VAL A 94 15.24 -10.88 15.39
CA VAL A 94 14.58 -9.75 16.04
C VAL A 94 15.35 -8.44 15.78
N LEU A 95 14.56 -7.40 15.52
CA LEU A 95 14.94 -6.00 15.37
C LEU A 95 15.94 -5.54 16.44
N LYS A 96 17.11 -5.06 16.00
CA LYS A 96 17.94 -4.12 16.76
C LYS A 96 18.46 -3.04 15.80
N LEU A 97 17.69 -1.96 15.71
CA LEU A 97 18.09 -0.74 15.03
C LEU A 97 19.06 0.02 15.96
N ASP A 98 20.34 -0.35 15.91
CA ASP A 98 21.38 0.37 16.66
C ASP A 98 21.75 1.66 15.92
N LEU A 99 21.02 2.74 16.21
CA LEU A 99 21.37 4.11 15.85
C LEU A 99 22.68 4.49 16.56
N LYS A 100 23.82 4.34 15.87
CA LYS A 100 25.14 4.76 16.34
C LYS A 100 25.32 6.26 16.06
N LEU A 101 24.86 7.11 16.99
CA LEU A 101 25.31 8.50 17.04
C LEU A 101 26.75 8.52 17.54
N LYS A 102 27.66 8.95 16.68
CA LYS A 102 29.09 9.08 16.92
C LYS A 102 29.33 10.32 17.79
N GLU A 103 29.58 10.13 19.08
CA GLU A 103 30.05 11.19 19.96
C GLU A 103 31.58 11.19 20.06
N ASN A 104 32.12 12.40 20.02
CA ASN A 104 33.50 12.70 19.65
C ASN A 104 34.37 12.74 20.92
N LYS A 105 35.60 12.23 20.82
CA LYS A 105 36.54 12.18 21.93
C LYS A 105 37.13 13.55 22.25
N MET A 106 37.05 13.96 23.51
CA MET A 106 38.08 14.78 24.16
C MET A 106 38.54 14.04 25.43
N LYS A 107 39.85 13.81 25.53
CA LYS A 107 40.50 13.08 26.63
C LYS A 107 41.32 14.05 27.49
N HIS A 108 41.34 13.72 28.79
CA HIS A 108 42.33 14.05 29.85
C HIS A 108 42.47 15.52 30.23
N GLY A 109 42.68 15.93 31.49
CA GLY A 109 42.97 15.28 32.78
C GLY A 109 43.30 16.43 33.76
N SER A 110 43.02 16.33 35.06
CA SER A 110 44.08 16.09 36.05
C SER A 110 43.54 16.02 37.47
N ASN A 111 44.34 15.35 38.28
CA ASN A 111 44.17 14.92 39.66
C ASN A 111 43.95 16.03 40.71
N LYS A 112 43.21 15.61 41.75
CA LYS A 112 43.41 15.79 43.20
C LYS A 112 44.44 16.84 43.66
N GLU A 113 44.04 17.69 44.61
CA GLU A 113 44.73 17.88 45.89
C GLU A 113 43.84 18.58 46.94
N ASN A 114 44.20 18.37 48.21
CA ASN A 114 43.43 18.53 49.45
C ASN A 114 43.56 19.93 50.10
N ASN A 115 42.67 20.21 51.07
CA ASN A 115 42.80 21.03 52.31
C ASN A 115 43.42 22.44 52.19
N PHE A 116 42.73 23.54 52.52
CA PHE A 116 42.21 23.99 53.83
C PHE A 116 41.26 25.17 53.62
#